data_AF-A0A970IWW7-F1
#
_entry.id   AF-A0A970IWW7-F1
#
_cell.length_a   1.000
_cell.length_b   1.000
_cell.length_c   1.000
_cell.angle_alpha   90.00
_cell.angle_beta   90.00
_cell.angle_gamma   90.00
#
_symmetry.space_group_name_H-M   'P 1'
#
loop_
_entity.id
_entity.type
_entity.pdbx_description
1 polymer ?
#
loop_
_entity_poly.entity_id
_entity_poly.type
_entity_poly.pdbx_seq_one_letter_code
_entity_poly.pdbx_strand_id
1 'polypeptide(L)'
;MITTHKNPQTLGELKLQLVKEKRLKKRSKRKKRLSRSWQGDLVLSLVLIAFGLFSAYPLVFTIANSLKPLDEIFIFPPKLFPRNVTFDNFNDLFNLIGNTRIPITKYLFNTIFIAIIGVAGHVILAMMAAYPLAKHKFPGRTIINQMIVYSLMFSALVTAIPHYLIISWLNLIDTVWAVIIPSWGFTLGLFLMRQFMTTIPTELLDAAKIDGAGEMRILFQIVLPLVKPAWLTVIILLFQQLWSTDGGSFIFTENLKPFSYALQQIVAGGIARTGTAAAVGVIMLIVPITVFILSQTRIIDTMAHSGLK
;
A
#
# COMPACT_ATOMS: atom_id res chain seq x y z
N MET A 1 -35.85 61.79 37.57
CA MET A 1 -36.52 61.61 36.26
C MET A 1 -35.51 62.02 35.19
N ILE A 2 -34.68 61.07 34.72
CA ILE A 2 -33.53 61.37 33.84
C ILE A 2 -33.98 61.23 32.38
N THR A 3 -34.00 62.36 31.68
CA THR A 3 -34.15 62.51 30.24
C THR A 3 -32.86 62.03 29.55
N THR A 4 -32.95 61.02 28.69
CA THR A 4 -31.84 60.64 27.80
C THR A 4 -32.16 61.09 26.37
N HIS A 5 -31.54 62.20 25.98
CA HIS A 5 -31.41 62.63 24.60
C HIS A 5 -30.72 61.53 23.78
N LYS A 6 -31.49 60.77 22.98
CA LYS A 6 -30.92 59.87 21.97
C LYS A 6 -30.46 60.70 20.78
N ASN A 7 -29.14 60.91 20.71
CA ASN A 7 -28.45 61.57 19.62
C ASN A 7 -28.66 60.81 18.29
N PRO A 8 -29.24 61.43 17.23
CA PRO A 8 -29.54 60.77 15.95
C PRO A 8 -28.30 60.27 15.18
N GLN A 9 -27.09 60.70 15.56
CA GLN A 9 -25.83 60.22 14.98
C GLN A 9 -25.55 58.73 15.29
N THR A 10 -26.01 58.22 16.44
CA THR A 10 -25.70 56.84 16.89
C THR A 10 -26.47 55.75 16.13
N LEU A 11 -27.67 56.06 15.63
CA LEU A 11 -28.51 55.08 14.91
C LEU A 11 -27.99 54.80 13.49
N GLY A 12 -27.38 55.81 12.86
CA GLY A 12 -26.74 55.69 11.54
C GLY A 12 -25.50 54.80 11.58
N GLU A 13 -24.67 54.97 12.60
CA GLU A 13 -23.45 54.17 12.80
C GLU A 13 -23.75 52.71 13.13
N LEU A 14 -24.76 52.44 13.97
CA LEU A 14 -25.24 51.10 14.28
C LEU A 14 -25.76 50.37 13.03
N LYS A 15 -26.52 51.06 12.17
CA LYS A 15 -26.98 50.49 10.89
C LYS A 15 -25.80 50.22 9.95
N LEU A 16 -24.80 51.10 9.92
CA LEU A 16 -23.60 50.92 9.10
C LEU A 16 -22.76 49.73 9.57
N GLN A 17 -22.62 49.54 10.89
CA GLN A 17 -21.92 48.41 11.50
C GLN A 17 -22.65 47.08 11.23
N LEU A 18 -23.98 47.05 11.39
CA LEU A 18 -24.79 45.86 11.08
C LEU A 18 -24.75 45.49 9.60
N VAL A 19 -24.71 46.48 8.70
CA VAL A 19 -24.55 46.24 7.26
C VAL A 19 -23.14 45.73 6.94
N LYS A 20 -22.09 46.27 7.59
CA LYS A 20 -20.70 45.77 7.46
C LYS A 20 -20.57 44.34 7.99
N GLU A 21 -21.12 44.03 9.16
CA GLU A 21 -21.14 42.67 9.72
C GLU A 21 -21.90 41.68 8.83
N LYS A 22 -23.09 42.06 8.33
CA LYS A 22 -23.84 41.21 7.40
C LYS A 22 -23.06 41.00 6.10
N ARG A 23 -22.38 42.02 5.57
CA ARG A 23 -21.51 41.89 4.38
C ARG A 23 -20.28 41.02 4.66
N LEU A 24 -19.67 41.12 5.84
CA LEU A 24 -18.54 40.28 6.26
C LEU A 24 -18.97 38.81 6.46
N LYS A 25 -20.12 38.56 7.11
CA LYS A 25 -20.70 37.21 7.24
C LYS A 25 -21.13 36.63 5.88
N LYS A 26 -21.61 37.46 4.94
CA LYS A 26 -21.95 37.03 3.57
C LYS A 26 -20.69 36.75 2.72
N ARG A 27 -19.58 37.47 2.96
CA ARG A 27 -18.26 37.17 2.37
C ARG A 27 -17.62 35.91 2.94
N SER A 28 -17.75 35.68 4.25
CA SER A 28 -17.24 34.48 4.94
C SER A 28 -17.97 33.19 4.54
N LYS A 29 -19.29 33.25 4.26
CA LYS A 29 -20.07 32.08 3.80
C LYS A 29 -19.91 31.71 2.32
N ARG A 30 -19.21 32.53 1.52
CA ARG A 30 -18.86 32.15 0.14
C ARG A 30 -17.63 31.23 0.20
N LYS A 31 -17.83 29.98 0.66
CA LYS A 31 -16.89 28.89 0.33
C LYS A 31 -16.70 28.98 -1.18
N LYS A 32 -15.49 29.33 -1.64
CA LYS A 32 -15.11 29.24 -3.05
C LYS A 32 -15.27 27.77 -3.42
N ARG A 33 -16.47 27.38 -3.88
CA ARG A 33 -16.61 26.16 -4.68
C ARG A 33 -15.71 26.43 -5.87
N LEU A 34 -14.59 25.70 -5.96
CA LEU A 34 -13.77 25.66 -7.17
C LEU A 34 -14.76 25.50 -8.33
N SER A 35 -14.89 26.52 -9.18
CA SER A 35 -15.74 26.43 -10.36
C SER A 35 -15.05 25.47 -11.32
N ARG A 36 -15.16 24.18 -11.04
CA ARG A 36 -14.80 23.15 -12.02
C ARG A 36 -15.79 23.33 -13.16
N SER A 37 -15.28 23.64 -14.35
CA SER A 37 -16.13 23.71 -15.53
C SER A 37 -16.67 22.30 -15.76
N TRP A 38 -17.97 22.18 -16.04
CA TRP A 38 -18.61 20.89 -16.36
C TRP A 38 -17.84 20.14 -17.48
N GLN A 39 -17.33 20.91 -18.45
CA GLN A 39 -16.48 20.41 -19.53
C GLN A 39 -15.16 19.85 -19.00
N GLY A 40 -14.51 20.51 -18.03
CA GLY A 40 -13.29 20.03 -17.40
C GLY A 40 -13.51 18.75 -16.60
N ASP A 41 -14.61 18.64 -15.86
CA ASP A 41 -14.96 17.42 -15.12
C ASP A 41 -15.30 16.26 -16.07
N LEU A 42 -15.97 16.52 -17.19
CA LEU A 42 -16.28 15.52 -18.21
C LEU A 42 -15.01 15.02 -18.92
N VAL A 43 -14.13 15.93 -19.35
CA VAL A 43 -12.83 15.57 -19.96
C VAL A 43 -11.98 14.77 -18.98
N LEU A 44 -11.87 15.21 -17.73
CA LEU A 44 -11.13 14.49 -16.69
C LEU A 44 -11.71 13.09 -16.47
N SER A 45 -13.04 12.96 -16.41
CA SER A 45 -13.70 11.67 -16.21
C SER A 45 -13.45 10.71 -17.37
N LEU A 46 -13.52 11.19 -18.62
CA LEU A 46 -13.21 10.38 -19.80
C LEU A 46 -11.75 9.92 -19.81
N VAL A 47 -10.81 10.81 -19.48
CA VAL A 47 -9.39 10.47 -19.37
C VAL A 47 -9.17 9.41 -18.30
N LEU A 48 -9.78 9.56 -17.11
CA LEU A 48 -9.68 8.57 -16.03
C LEU A 48 -10.27 7.22 -16.41
N ILE A 49 -11.42 7.19 -17.12
CA ILE A 49 -12.01 5.94 -17.63
C ILE A 49 -11.08 5.28 -18.64
N ALA A 50 -10.50 6.04 -19.56
CA ALA A 50 -9.56 5.51 -20.55
C ALA A 50 -8.32 4.88 -19.88
N PHE A 51 -7.69 5.58 -18.92
CA PHE A 51 -6.58 5.02 -18.14
C PHE A 51 -6.99 3.81 -17.31
N GLY A 52 -8.21 3.81 -16.75
CA GLY A 52 -8.76 2.68 -16.00
C GLY A 52 -8.92 1.44 -16.86
N LEU A 53 -9.52 1.58 -18.06
CA LEU A 53 -9.67 0.49 -19.02
C LEU A 53 -8.31 -0.02 -19.52
N PHE A 54 -7.38 0.87 -19.81
CA PHE A 54 -6.03 0.52 -20.20
C PHE A 54 -5.29 -0.28 -19.11
N SER A 55 -5.42 0.13 -17.84
CA SER A 55 -4.81 -0.57 -16.71
C SER A 55 -5.50 -1.92 -16.41
N ALA A 56 -6.81 -2.02 -16.66
CA ALA A 56 -7.57 -3.26 -16.50
C ALA A 56 -7.29 -4.28 -17.61
N TYR A 57 -6.88 -3.81 -18.80
CA TYR A 57 -6.60 -4.65 -19.97
C TYR A 57 -5.72 -5.88 -19.69
N PRO A 58 -4.50 -5.77 -19.12
CA PRO A 58 -3.65 -6.94 -18.84
C PRO A 58 -4.28 -7.92 -17.85
N LEU A 59 -5.11 -7.42 -16.92
CA LEU A 59 -5.77 -8.24 -15.91
C LEU A 59 -6.90 -9.06 -16.53
N VAL A 60 -7.73 -8.42 -17.36
CA VAL A 60 -8.76 -9.09 -18.17
C VAL A 60 -8.13 -10.07 -19.15
N PHE A 61 -7.03 -9.71 -19.79
CA PHE A 61 -6.32 -10.56 -20.73
C PHE A 61 -5.75 -11.82 -20.07
N THR A 62 -5.19 -11.70 -18.86
CA THR A 62 -4.69 -12.85 -18.08
C THR A 62 -5.84 -13.78 -17.68
N ILE A 63 -6.95 -13.23 -17.21
CA ILE A 63 -8.15 -14.02 -16.87
C ILE A 63 -8.69 -14.73 -18.12
N ALA A 64 -8.82 -14.01 -19.24
CA ALA A 64 -9.31 -14.59 -20.48
C ALA A 64 -8.41 -15.71 -20.99
N ASN A 65 -7.09 -15.54 -20.98
CA ASN A 65 -6.15 -16.59 -21.42
C ASN A 65 -6.16 -17.82 -20.50
N SER A 66 -6.45 -17.65 -19.21
CA SER A 66 -6.60 -18.79 -18.29
C SER A 66 -7.81 -19.68 -18.64
N LEU A 67 -8.78 -19.14 -19.39
CA LEU A 67 -10.01 -19.83 -19.78
C LEU A 67 -10.03 -20.26 -21.27
N LYS A 68 -8.94 -20.02 -22.01
CA LYS A 68 -8.82 -20.41 -23.41
C LYS A 68 -8.14 -21.78 -23.55
N PRO A 69 -8.54 -22.60 -24.52
CA PRO A 69 -7.74 -23.75 -24.92
C PRO A 69 -6.43 -23.29 -25.59
N LEU A 70 -5.41 -24.13 -25.55
CA LEU A 70 -4.04 -23.78 -26.00
C LEU A 70 -3.98 -23.34 -27.47
N ASP A 71 -4.80 -23.94 -28.33
CA ASP A 71 -4.89 -23.58 -29.75
C ASP A 71 -5.37 -22.14 -29.95
N GLU A 72 -6.29 -21.66 -29.11
CA GLU A 72 -6.83 -20.31 -29.20
C GLU A 72 -5.86 -19.23 -28.72
N ILE A 73 -4.95 -19.56 -27.79
CA ILE A 73 -3.97 -18.63 -27.22
C ILE A 73 -3.00 -18.10 -28.28
N PHE A 74 -2.66 -18.92 -29.28
CA PHE A 74 -1.68 -18.58 -30.32
C PHE A 74 -2.29 -18.08 -31.65
N ILE A 75 -3.62 -17.92 -31.72
CA ILE A 75 -4.29 -17.37 -32.91
C ILE A 75 -3.98 -15.88 -33.04
N PHE A 76 -3.62 -15.46 -34.26
CA PHE A 76 -3.43 -14.04 -34.61
C PHE A 76 -4.59 -13.51 -35.47
N PRO A 77 -5.17 -12.34 -35.15
CA PRO A 77 -4.85 -11.45 -34.02
C PRO A 77 -5.31 -12.03 -32.66
N PRO A 78 -4.59 -11.74 -31.55
CA PRO A 78 -4.96 -12.23 -30.23
C PRO A 78 -6.35 -11.73 -29.84
N LYS A 79 -7.26 -12.65 -29.56
CA LYS A 79 -8.63 -12.31 -29.14
C LYS A 79 -8.63 -11.91 -27.67
N LEU A 80 -9.39 -10.88 -27.30
CA LEU A 80 -9.49 -10.49 -25.89
C LEU A 80 -10.30 -11.50 -25.08
N PHE A 81 -11.40 -12.01 -25.64
CA PHE A 81 -12.30 -12.94 -24.97
C PHE A 81 -12.17 -14.36 -25.54
N PRO A 82 -12.31 -15.41 -24.70
CA PRO A 82 -12.31 -16.79 -25.16
C PRO A 82 -13.54 -17.05 -26.05
N ARG A 83 -13.34 -17.75 -27.17
CA ARG A 83 -14.44 -18.27 -27.99
C ARG A 83 -14.99 -19.56 -27.38
N ASN A 84 -14.10 -20.43 -26.91
CA ASN A 84 -14.44 -21.65 -26.20
C ASN A 84 -13.92 -21.53 -24.77
N VAL A 85 -14.83 -21.40 -23.81
CA VAL A 85 -14.46 -21.33 -22.39
C VAL A 85 -14.16 -22.74 -21.90
N THR A 86 -12.93 -22.97 -21.42
CA THR A 86 -12.52 -24.22 -20.80
C THR A 86 -11.87 -23.98 -19.43
N PHE A 87 -11.99 -24.95 -18.54
CA PHE A 87 -11.31 -24.95 -17.23
C PHE A 87 -10.10 -25.89 -17.22
N ASP A 88 -9.69 -26.39 -18.38
CA ASP A 88 -8.63 -27.38 -18.53
C ASP A 88 -7.31 -26.85 -17.96
N ASN A 89 -6.98 -25.58 -18.20
CA ASN A 89 -5.78 -24.95 -17.64
C ASN A 89 -5.75 -24.97 -16.10
N PHE A 90 -6.91 -24.82 -15.44
CA PHE A 90 -7.02 -24.91 -13.98
C PHE A 90 -6.94 -26.36 -13.52
N ASN A 91 -7.61 -27.29 -14.22
CA ASN A 91 -7.52 -28.72 -13.92
C ASN A 91 -6.08 -29.24 -14.05
N ASP A 92 -5.40 -28.88 -15.14
CA ASP A 92 -3.99 -29.19 -15.38
C ASP A 92 -3.11 -28.61 -14.28
N LEU A 93 -3.36 -27.36 -13.88
CA LEU A 93 -2.65 -26.74 -12.76
C LEU A 93 -2.83 -27.54 -11.47
N PHE A 94 -4.07 -27.88 -11.08
CA PHE A 94 -4.33 -28.64 -9.86
C PHE A 94 -3.78 -30.07 -9.92
N ASN A 95 -3.80 -30.72 -11.09
CA ASN A 95 -3.20 -32.04 -11.30
C ASN A 95 -1.67 -31.99 -11.17
N LEU A 96 -1.02 -30.99 -11.78
CA LEU A 96 0.44 -30.80 -11.69
C LEU A 96 0.86 -30.51 -10.25
N ILE A 97 0.09 -29.69 -9.53
CA ILE A 97 0.30 -29.42 -8.11
C ILE A 97 0.12 -30.70 -7.28
N GLY A 98 -0.95 -31.45 -7.51
CA GLY A 98 -1.29 -32.65 -6.75
C GLY A 98 -0.24 -33.77 -6.86
N ASN A 99 0.48 -33.82 -7.97
CA ASN A 99 1.54 -34.80 -8.22
C ASN A 99 2.93 -34.37 -7.70
N THR A 100 3.03 -33.25 -7.00
CA THR A 100 4.31 -32.76 -6.46
C THR A 100 4.71 -33.54 -5.21
N ARG A 101 6.02 -33.79 -5.03
CA ARG A 101 6.56 -34.51 -3.86
C ARG A 101 6.21 -33.84 -2.52
N ILE A 102 6.03 -32.53 -2.52
CA ILE A 102 5.67 -31.75 -1.33
C ILE A 102 4.23 -31.26 -1.45
N PRO A 103 3.40 -31.44 -0.41
CA PRO A 103 2.04 -30.93 -0.41
C PRO A 103 1.97 -29.41 -0.60
N ILE A 104 1.04 -28.95 -1.43
CA ILE A 104 0.77 -27.51 -1.65
C ILE A 104 0.52 -26.73 -0.35
N THR A 105 -0.11 -27.38 0.62
CA THR A 105 -0.40 -26.79 1.93
C THR A 105 0.87 -26.30 2.63
N LYS A 106 2.00 -26.97 2.43
CA LYS A 106 3.28 -26.57 3.01
C LYS A 106 3.86 -25.33 2.33
N TYR A 107 3.83 -25.28 0.99
CA TYR A 107 4.26 -24.08 0.25
C TYR A 107 3.38 -22.86 0.60
N LEU A 108 2.07 -23.07 0.73
CA LEU A 108 1.13 -22.02 1.13
C LEU A 108 1.39 -21.55 2.56
N PHE A 109 1.61 -22.48 3.51
CA PHE A 109 1.99 -22.16 4.88
C PHE A 109 3.27 -21.32 4.94
N ASN A 110 4.32 -21.73 4.21
CA ASN A 110 5.58 -20.99 4.16
C ASN A 110 5.36 -19.56 3.64
N THR A 111 4.55 -19.39 2.59
CA THR A 111 4.24 -18.07 2.01
C THR A 111 3.48 -17.18 2.97
N ILE A 112 2.42 -17.71 3.58
CA ILE A 112 1.61 -16.99 4.56
C ILE A 112 2.48 -16.60 5.76
N PHE A 113 3.31 -17.52 6.24
CA PHE A 113 4.22 -17.27 7.35
C PHE A 113 5.23 -16.15 7.00
N ILE A 114 5.91 -16.23 5.85
CA ILE A 114 6.83 -15.20 5.37
C ILE A 114 6.12 -13.84 5.24
N ALA A 115 4.96 -13.81 4.58
CA ALA A 115 4.24 -12.59 4.31
C ALA A 115 3.72 -11.93 5.59
N ILE A 116 3.08 -12.68 6.50
CA ILE A 116 2.53 -12.13 7.73
C ILE A 116 3.65 -11.68 8.67
N ILE A 117 4.64 -12.51 8.94
CA ILE A 117 5.72 -12.17 9.89
C ILE A 117 6.64 -11.09 9.31
N GLY A 118 6.91 -11.11 8.01
CA GLY A 118 7.67 -10.08 7.33
C GLY A 118 6.97 -8.72 7.39
N VAL A 119 5.68 -8.66 7.01
CA VAL A 119 4.91 -7.41 7.05
C VAL A 119 4.71 -6.91 8.49
N ALA A 120 4.29 -7.78 9.42
CA ALA A 120 4.03 -7.37 10.80
C ALA A 120 5.31 -6.89 11.49
N GLY A 121 6.41 -7.62 11.34
CA GLY A 121 7.70 -7.22 11.90
C GLY A 121 8.18 -5.90 11.32
N HIS A 122 8.07 -5.71 9.99
CA HIS A 122 8.42 -4.44 9.38
C HIS A 122 7.54 -3.29 9.90
N VAL A 123 6.21 -3.44 9.94
CA VAL A 123 5.31 -2.37 10.38
C VAL A 123 5.60 -1.93 11.82
N ILE A 124 5.84 -2.89 12.73
CA ILE A 124 6.15 -2.59 14.12
C ILE A 124 7.49 -1.87 14.23
N LEU A 125 8.55 -2.42 13.63
CA LEU A 125 9.89 -1.85 13.70
C LEU A 125 9.97 -0.49 13.01
N ALA A 126 9.38 -0.36 11.83
CA ALA A 126 9.35 0.88 11.07
C ALA A 126 8.57 1.96 11.80
N MET A 127 7.46 1.63 12.47
CA MET A 127 6.72 2.58 13.30
C MET A 127 7.57 3.07 14.48
N MET A 128 8.20 2.14 15.21
CA MET A 128 9.04 2.47 16.37
C MET A 128 10.25 3.32 15.97
N ALA A 129 10.81 3.11 14.78
CA ALA A 129 11.89 3.94 14.25
C ALA A 129 11.40 5.29 13.69
N ALA A 130 10.27 5.30 12.97
CA ALA A 130 9.72 6.49 12.32
C ALA A 130 9.28 7.55 13.34
N TYR A 131 8.73 7.14 14.48
CA TYR A 131 8.22 8.07 15.50
C TYR A 131 9.28 9.04 16.05
N PRO A 132 10.40 8.56 16.63
CA PRO A 132 11.48 9.45 17.08
C PRO A 132 12.10 10.24 15.92
N LEU A 133 12.24 9.63 14.73
CA LEU A 133 12.77 10.30 13.53
C LEU A 133 11.86 11.40 12.99
N ALA A 134 10.55 11.37 13.28
CA ALA A 134 9.58 12.38 12.89
C ALA A 134 9.39 13.44 13.98
N LYS A 135 9.38 13.07 15.26
CA LYS A 135 8.94 13.95 16.36
C LYS A 135 10.04 14.45 17.28
N HIS A 136 11.05 13.65 17.57
CA HIS A 136 12.06 14.02 18.56
C HIS A 136 13.24 14.75 17.92
N LYS A 137 13.83 15.70 18.65
CA LYS A 137 15.08 16.36 18.24
C LYS A 137 16.21 15.68 19.01
N PHE A 138 17.11 15.01 18.30
CA PHE A 138 18.28 14.34 18.88
C PHE A 138 19.48 14.46 17.93
N PRO A 139 20.72 14.46 18.45
CA PRO A 139 21.92 14.59 17.62
C PRO A 139 22.00 13.42 16.61
N GLY A 140 22.30 13.72 15.34
CA GLY A 140 22.39 12.71 14.27
C GLY A 140 21.09 12.41 13.52
N ARG A 141 19.93 12.92 13.97
CA ARG A 141 18.63 12.72 13.30
C ARG A 141 18.65 13.09 11.81
N THR A 142 19.29 14.20 11.45
CA THR A 142 19.36 14.67 10.04
C THR A 142 20.15 13.70 9.17
N ILE A 143 21.26 13.18 9.69
CA ILE A 143 22.12 12.21 8.98
C ILE A 143 21.34 10.92 8.76
N ILE A 144 20.67 10.38 9.80
CA ILE A 144 19.85 9.17 9.68
C ILE A 144 18.73 9.35 8.65
N ASN A 145 18.04 10.50 8.69
CA ASN A 145 16.99 10.79 7.71
C ASN A 145 17.53 10.88 6.28
N GLN A 146 18.70 11.49 6.08
CA GLN A 146 19.34 11.55 4.76
C GLN A 146 19.79 10.16 4.29
N MET A 147 20.35 9.34 5.17
CA MET A 147 20.73 7.95 4.85
C MET A 147 19.52 7.12 4.40
N ILE A 148 18.36 7.27 5.06
CA ILE A 148 17.11 6.59 4.65
C ILE A 148 16.68 7.02 3.23
N VAL A 149 16.83 8.31 2.90
CA VAL A 149 16.48 8.80 1.55
C VAL A 149 17.49 8.31 0.51
N TYR A 150 18.78 8.31 0.84
CA TYR A 150 19.82 7.82 -0.05
C TYR A 150 19.72 6.31 -0.29
N SER A 151 19.32 5.51 0.71
CA SER A 151 19.14 4.07 0.51
C SER A 151 17.99 3.75 -0.46
N LEU A 152 16.99 4.63 -0.61
CA LEU A 152 15.95 4.50 -1.64
C LEU A 152 16.47 4.68 -3.07
N MET A 153 17.65 5.29 -3.25
CA MET A 153 18.25 5.49 -4.58
C MET A 153 18.94 4.23 -5.10
N PHE A 154 19.23 3.26 -4.23
CA PHE A 154 19.82 1.99 -4.62
C PHE A 154 18.74 1.04 -5.16
N SER A 155 19.04 0.36 -6.26
CA SER A 155 18.15 -0.68 -6.80
C SER A 155 18.31 -1.99 -6.03
N ALA A 156 17.22 -2.75 -5.94
CA ALA A 156 17.23 -4.07 -5.31
C ALA A 156 18.21 -5.04 -5.99
N LEU A 157 18.42 -4.90 -7.31
CA LEU A 157 19.32 -5.75 -8.08
C LEU A 157 20.80 -5.52 -7.70
N VAL A 158 21.21 -4.26 -7.52
CA VAL A 158 22.61 -3.93 -7.15
C VAL A 158 22.92 -4.42 -5.74
N THR A 159 21.93 -4.34 -4.84
CA THR A 159 22.09 -4.78 -3.45
C THR A 159 21.88 -6.29 -3.25
N ALA A 160 21.50 -7.05 -4.28
CA ALA A 160 21.22 -8.48 -4.16
C ALA A 160 22.43 -9.31 -3.72
N ILE A 161 23.59 -9.09 -4.36
CA ILE A 161 24.84 -9.81 -4.00
C ILE A 161 25.29 -9.45 -2.57
N PRO A 162 25.39 -8.16 -2.18
CA PRO A 162 25.68 -7.80 -0.79
C PRO A 162 24.71 -8.43 0.22
N HIS A 163 23.40 -8.43 -0.06
CA HIS A 163 22.42 -9.07 0.81
C HIS A 163 22.70 -10.57 0.98
N TYR A 164 23.04 -11.28 -0.10
CA TYR A 164 23.41 -12.69 -0.03
C TYR A 164 24.66 -12.94 0.81
N LEU A 165 25.70 -12.13 0.63
CA LEU A 165 26.92 -12.26 1.44
C LEU A 165 26.65 -12.03 2.94
N ILE A 166 25.79 -11.06 3.28
CA ILE A 166 25.41 -10.79 4.68
C ILE A 166 24.64 -11.97 5.27
N ILE A 167 23.63 -12.49 4.56
CA ILE A 167 22.83 -13.64 5.02
C ILE A 167 23.69 -14.90 5.14
N SER A 168 24.63 -15.11 4.21
CA SER A 168 25.63 -16.17 4.29
C SER A 168 26.50 -16.02 5.53
N TRP A 169 27.01 -14.83 5.78
CA TRP A 169 27.86 -14.55 6.93
C TRP A 169 27.12 -14.73 8.26
N LEU A 170 25.82 -14.42 8.29
CA LEU A 170 24.95 -14.67 9.44
C LEU A 170 24.54 -16.15 9.61
N ASN A 171 24.98 -17.04 8.72
CA ASN A 171 24.59 -18.46 8.69
C ASN A 171 23.06 -18.68 8.65
N LEU A 172 22.33 -17.78 7.99
CA LEU A 172 20.89 -17.85 7.83
C LEU A 172 20.46 -18.50 6.51
N ILE A 173 21.41 -18.87 5.66
CA ILE A 173 21.13 -19.57 4.40
C ILE A 173 20.33 -20.86 4.67
N ASP A 174 19.43 -21.16 3.75
CA ASP A 174 18.52 -22.30 3.80
C ASP A 174 17.54 -22.26 4.98
N THR A 175 17.14 -21.04 5.35
CA THR A 175 16.10 -20.81 6.36
C THR A 175 15.07 -19.80 5.86
N VAL A 176 13.85 -19.89 6.37
CA VAL A 176 12.78 -18.92 6.08
C VAL A 176 13.15 -17.51 6.58
N TRP A 177 13.98 -17.43 7.62
CA TRP A 177 14.46 -16.17 8.20
C TRP A 177 15.35 -15.37 7.26
N ALA A 178 16.03 -16.01 6.31
CA ALA A 178 16.81 -15.32 5.28
C ALA A 178 15.96 -14.41 4.38
N VAL A 179 14.65 -14.65 4.28
CA VAL A 179 13.72 -13.78 3.55
C VAL A 179 13.06 -12.78 4.50
N ILE A 180 12.65 -13.23 5.69
CA ILE A 180 11.91 -12.40 6.66
C ILE A 180 12.77 -11.27 7.22
N ILE A 181 14.00 -11.54 7.68
CA ILE A 181 14.82 -10.53 8.36
C ILE A 181 15.17 -9.35 7.44
N PRO A 182 15.62 -9.57 6.19
CA PRO A 182 15.85 -8.46 5.25
C PRO A 182 14.59 -7.66 4.96
N SER A 183 13.41 -8.31 4.92
CA SER A 183 12.14 -7.63 4.65
C SER A 183 11.78 -6.58 5.70
N TRP A 184 12.25 -6.73 6.93
CA TRP A 184 12.07 -5.74 7.99
C TRP A 184 12.85 -4.44 7.72
N GLY A 185 13.91 -4.49 6.91
CA GLY A 185 14.68 -3.35 6.44
C GLY A 185 14.02 -2.58 5.28
N PHE A 186 12.75 -2.82 4.96
CA PHE A 186 12.06 -2.19 3.84
C PHE A 186 12.03 -0.66 3.95
N THR A 187 12.98 -0.01 3.29
CA THR A 187 13.27 1.42 3.47
C THR A 187 12.09 2.30 3.08
N LEU A 188 11.39 1.95 1.98
CA LEU A 188 10.23 2.72 1.52
C LEU A 188 9.12 2.75 2.59
N GLY A 189 8.92 1.65 3.31
CA GLY A 189 7.92 1.61 4.37
C GLY A 189 8.27 2.53 5.54
N LEU A 190 9.53 2.52 5.98
CA LEU A 190 10.03 3.45 7.01
C LEU A 190 9.88 4.91 6.58
N PHE A 191 10.25 5.23 5.33
CA PHE A 191 10.15 6.57 4.78
C PHE A 191 8.70 7.06 4.74
N LEU A 192 7.77 6.24 4.25
CA LEU A 192 6.35 6.57 4.18
C LEU A 192 5.76 6.81 5.59
N MET A 193 6.00 5.90 6.54
CA MET A 193 5.52 6.08 7.92
C MET A 193 6.03 7.38 8.54
N ARG A 194 7.32 7.67 8.38
CA ARG A 194 7.92 8.92 8.86
C ARG A 194 7.28 10.15 8.21
N GLN A 195 7.02 10.11 6.90
CA GLN A 195 6.44 11.25 6.17
C GLN A 195 5.04 11.58 6.70
N PHE A 196 4.21 10.57 6.93
CA PHE A 196 2.88 10.75 7.53
C PHE A 196 2.95 11.15 9.01
N MET A 197 3.87 10.58 9.79
CA MET A 197 4.02 11.00 11.19
C MET A 197 4.43 12.46 11.28
N THR A 198 5.24 12.96 10.34
CA THR A 198 5.68 14.36 10.32
C THR A 198 4.51 15.34 10.21
N THR A 199 3.40 14.98 9.54
CA THR A 199 2.23 15.85 9.39
C THR A 199 1.38 15.99 10.65
N ILE A 200 1.59 15.15 11.67
CA ILE A 200 0.87 15.24 12.95
C ILE A 200 1.32 16.50 13.71
N PRO A 201 0.42 17.35 14.22
CA PRO A 201 0.79 18.50 15.04
C PRO A 201 1.55 18.07 16.31
N THR A 202 2.65 18.74 16.65
CA THR A 202 3.41 18.42 17.88
C THR A 202 2.64 18.75 19.14
N GLU A 203 1.75 19.74 19.06
CA GLU A 203 0.87 20.21 20.13
C GLU A 203 -0.03 19.08 20.65
N LEU A 204 -0.44 18.15 19.77
CA LEU A 204 -1.23 16.99 20.16
C LEU A 204 -0.44 16.04 21.08
N LEU A 205 0.86 15.89 20.82
CA LEU A 205 1.74 15.03 21.62
C LEU A 205 2.05 15.69 22.96
N ASP A 206 2.25 17.01 22.97
CA ASP A 206 2.49 17.78 24.19
C ASP A 206 1.26 17.75 25.10
N ALA A 207 0.05 17.86 24.56
CA ALA A 207 -1.19 17.70 25.31
C ALA A 207 -1.30 16.30 25.95
N ALA A 208 -1.00 15.24 25.19
CA ALA A 208 -1.02 13.87 25.72
C ALA A 208 0.01 13.66 26.84
N LYS A 209 1.17 14.33 26.76
CA LYS A 209 2.19 14.30 27.82
C LYS A 209 1.73 15.02 29.09
N ILE A 210 1.03 16.14 28.95
CA ILE A 210 0.41 16.86 30.06
C ILE A 210 -0.63 15.98 30.75
N ASP A 211 -1.39 15.17 29.99
CA ASP A 211 -2.33 14.17 30.50
C ASP A 211 -1.65 12.91 31.11
N GLY A 212 -0.31 12.90 31.22
CA GLY A 212 0.45 11.81 31.84
C GLY A 212 0.65 10.58 30.95
N ALA A 213 0.41 10.66 29.63
CA ALA A 213 0.67 9.54 28.74
C ALA A 213 2.18 9.35 28.49
N GLY A 214 2.69 8.14 28.75
CA GLY A 214 4.06 7.76 28.38
C GLY A 214 4.26 7.60 26.87
N GLU A 215 5.50 7.67 26.39
CA GLU A 215 5.82 7.66 24.95
C GLU A 215 5.28 6.44 24.19
N MET A 216 5.36 5.24 24.78
CA MET A 216 4.80 4.04 24.15
C MET A 216 3.27 4.12 24.04
N ARG A 217 2.61 4.72 25.02
CA ARG A 217 1.15 4.94 24.98
C ARG A 217 0.80 5.93 23.89
N ILE A 218 1.54 7.04 23.78
CA ILE A 218 1.37 8.04 22.73
C ILE A 218 1.56 7.39 21.34
N LEU A 219 2.60 6.58 21.17
CA LEU A 219 2.88 5.87 19.92
C LEU A 219 1.71 4.97 19.49
N PHE A 220 1.33 4.01 20.34
CA PHE A 220 0.36 2.98 19.96
C PHE A 220 -1.10 3.44 20.02
N GLN A 221 -1.46 4.35 20.94
CA GLN A 221 -2.86 4.76 21.14
C GLN A 221 -3.21 6.07 20.42
N ILE A 222 -2.25 6.94 20.12
CA ILE A 222 -2.52 8.27 19.52
C ILE A 222 -1.95 8.34 18.11
N VAL A 223 -0.65 8.10 17.94
CA VAL A 223 0.04 8.28 16.65
C VAL A 223 -0.35 7.20 15.66
N LEU A 224 -0.33 5.92 16.06
CA LEU A 224 -0.59 4.78 15.19
C LEU A 224 -1.98 4.83 14.50
N PRO A 225 -3.09 5.18 15.19
CA PRO A 225 -4.39 5.36 14.54
C PRO A 225 -4.41 6.52 13.53
N LEU A 226 -3.68 7.61 13.81
CA LEU A 226 -3.61 8.78 12.93
C LEU A 226 -2.81 8.52 11.64
N VAL A 227 -1.79 7.65 11.71
CA VAL A 227 -1.01 7.22 10.54
C VAL A 227 -1.51 5.93 9.90
N LYS A 228 -2.79 5.58 10.12
CA LYS A 228 -3.47 4.44 9.48
C LYS A 228 -3.32 4.38 7.96
N PRO A 229 -3.44 5.48 7.20
CA PRO A 229 -3.17 5.45 5.76
C PRO A 229 -1.74 5.02 5.42
N ALA A 230 -0.77 5.35 6.26
CA ALA A 230 0.64 5.08 6.01
C ALA A 230 0.96 3.60 6.22
N TRP A 231 0.62 3.03 7.38
CA TRP A 231 0.95 1.62 7.61
C TRP A 231 0.09 0.67 6.75
N LEU A 232 -1.13 1.05 6.36
CA LEU A 232 -1.91 0.27 5.38
C LEU A 232 -1.27 0.28 3.99
N THR A 233 -0.73 1.40 3.52
CA THR A 233 0.00 1.43 2.24
C THR A 233 1.26 0.57 2.30
N VAL A 234 1.98 0.59 3.43
CA VAL A 234 3.12 -0.30 3.64
C VAL A 234 2.72 -1.78 3.63
N ILE A 235 1.60 -2.14 4.27
CA ILE A 235 1.08 -3.51 4.21
C ILE A 235 0.83 -3.93 2.76
N ILE A 236 0.12 -3.11 1.96
CA ILE A 236 -0.17 -3.43 0.55
C ILE A 236 1.12 -3.69 -0.23
N LEU A 237 2.08 -2.76 -0.15
CA LEU A 237 3.29 -2.79 -0.96
C LEU A 237 4.24 -3.92 -0.56
N LEU A 238 4.42 -4.16 0.73
CA LEU A 238 5.34 -5.18 1.23
C LEU A 238 4.70 -6.57 1.16
N PHE A 239 3.40 -6.70 1.45
CA PHE A 239 2.69 -7.97 1.30
C PHE A 239 2.74 -8.46 -0.14
N GLN A 240 2.51 -7.60 -1.13
CA GLN A 240 2.61 -7.96 -2.55
C GLN A 240 3.98 -8.56 -2.89
N GLN A 241 5.07 -7.93 -2.40
CA GLN A 241 6.43 -8.40 -2.64
C GLN A 241 6.69 -9.76 -1.97
N LEU A 242 6.32 -9.91 -0.70
CA LEU A 242 6.52 -11.15 0.04
C LEU A 242 5.61 -12.29 -0.42
N TRP A 243 4.41 -11.99 -0.90
CA TRP A 243 3.52 -12.98 -1.50
C TRP A 243 4.10 -13.54 -2.80
N SER A 244 4.78 -12.70 -3.57
CA SER A 244 5.34 -13.06 -4.88
C SER A 244 6.74 -13.68 -4.79
N THR A 245 7.36 -13.69 -3.61
CA THR A 245 8.72 -14.22 -3.42
C THR A 245 8.79 -15.72 -3.65
N ASP A 246 9.82 -16.17 -4.34
CA ASP A 246 10.15 -17.58 -4.60
C ASP A 246 11.19 -18.12 -3.61
N GLY A 247 11.61 -17.31 -2.62
CA GLY A 247 12.70 -17.64 -1.69
C GLY A 247 14.08 -17.23 -2.19
N GLY A 248 14.17 -16.74 -3.43
CA GLY A 248 15.39 -16.24 -4.06
C GLY A 248 16.55 -17.23 -4.01
N SER A 249 17.76 -16.69 -3.96
CA SER A 249 18.98 -17.48 -3.79
C SER A 249 19.23 -17.95 -2.35
N PHE A 250 18.29 -17.74 -1.42
CA PHE A 250 18.52 -18.02 -0.01
C PHE A 250 18.00 -19.39 0.45
N ILE A 251 16.94 -19.90 -0.17
CA ILE A 251 16.25 -21.13 0.26
C ILE A 251 16.47 -22.24 -0.77
N PHE A 252 17.19 -23.29 -0.38
CA PHE A 252 17.53 -24.40 -1.26
C PHE A 252 16.68 -25.64 -0.99
N THR A 253 16.40 -25.91 0.29
CA THR A 253 15.56 -27.01 0.76
C THR A 253 14.12 -26.82 0.26
N GLU A 254 13.66 -27.80 -0.53
CA GLU A 254 12.36 -27.79 -1.19
C GLU A 254 11.19 -27.61 -0.19
N ASN A 255 11.32 -28.18 1.01
CA ASN A 255 10.33 -28.07 2.09
C ASN A 255 10.12 -26.65 2.65
N LEU A 256 11.09 -25.74 2.44
CA LEU A 256 11.05 -24.37 2.94
C LEU A 256 10.62 -23.36 1.87
N LYS A 257 10.48 -23.81 0.62
CA LYS A 257 10.16 -22.93 -0.48
C LYS A 257 8.72 -22.41 -0.38
N PRO A 258 8.46 -21.17 -0.84
CA PRO A 258 7.13 -20.59 -0.86
C PRO A 258 6.32 -21.06 -2.08
N PHE A 259 5.05 -20.67 -2.11
CA PHE A 259 4.05 -21.05 -3.09
C PHE A 259 4.34 -20.48 -4.47
N SER A 260 4.84 -19.24 -4.56
CA SER A 260 5.27 -18.64 -5.83
C SER A 260 6.31 -19.52 -6.54
N TYR A 261 7.26 -20.10 -5.80
CA TYR A 261 8.25 -21.01 -6.38
C TYR A 261 7.60 -22.23 -7.02
N ALA A 262 6.72 -22.92 -6.30
CA ALA A 262 6.05 -24.13 -6.81
C ALA A 262 5.25 -23.83 -8.09
N LEU A 263 4.56 -22.69 -8.13
CA LEU A 263 3.82 -22.26 -9.31
C LEU A 263 4.75 -21.87 -10.47
N GLN A 264 5.89 -21.24 -10.22
CA GLN A 264 6.87 -20.90 -11.26
C GLN A 264 7.49 -22.14 -11.91
N GLN A 265 7.73 -23.20 -11.13
CA GLN A 265 8.18 -24.49 -11.69
C GLN A 265 7.16 -25.10 -12.64
N ILE A 266 5.86 -24.85 -12.41
CA ILE A 266 4.81 -25.26 -13.34
C ILE A 266 4.88 -24.43 -14.62
N VAL A 267 5.01 -23.11 -14.51
CA VAL A 267 5.15 -22.20 -15.66
C VAL A 267 6.38 -22.54 -16.51
N ALA A 268 7.46 -23.02 -15.91
CA ALA A 268 8.70 -23.38 -16.61
C ALA A 268 8.58 -24.56 -17.59
N GLY A 269 7.43 -25.26 -17.66
CA GLY A 269 7.21 -26.36 -18.61
C GLY A 269 6.99 -25.95 -20.07
N GLY A 270 7.25 -24.69 -20.43
CA GLY A 270 7.32 -24.21 -21.81
C GLY A 270 5.96 -23.86 -22.44
N ILE A 271 5.95 -23.78 -23.77
CA ILE A 271 4.83 -23.26 -24.57
C ILE A 271 3.52 -24.03 -24.31
N ALA A 272 3.61 -25.34 -24.10
CA ALA A 272 2.47 -26.20 -23.79
C ALA A 272 1.75 -25.81 -22.48
N ARG A 273 2.39 -25.06 -21.58
CA ARG A 273 1.80 -24.60 -20.32
C ARG A 273 1.41 -23.13 -20.33
N THR A 274 1.31 -22.49 -21.51
CA THR A 274 0.98 -21.06 -21.59
C THR A 274 -0.40 -20.74 -20.99
N GLY A 275 -1.41 -21.58 -21.24
CA GLY A 275 -2.73 -21.44 -20.61
C GLY A 275 -2.69 -21.70 -19.10
N THR A 276 -1.99 -22.74 -18.66
CA THR A 276 -1.72 -23.02 -17.24
C THR A 276 -0.99 -21.87 -16.54
N ALA A 277 -0.06 -21.21 -17.23
CA ALA A 277 0.68 -20.06 -16.72
C ALA A 277 -0.22 -18.84 -16.54
N ALA A 278 -1.19 -18.63 -17.43
CA ALA A 278 -2.22 -17.63 -17.23
C ALA A 278 -3.09 -17.95 -16.00
N ALA A 279 -3.45 -19.22 -15.78
CA ALA A 279 -4.18 -19.65 -14.57
C ALA A 279 -3.36 -19.42 -13.28
N VAL A 280 -2.06 -19.71 -13.29
CA VAL A 280 -1.12 -19.36 -12.21
C VAL A 280 -1.14 -17.85 -11.93
N GLY A 281 -1.09 -17.03 -12.98
CA GLY A 281 -1.17 -15.58 -12.88
C GLY A 281 -2.46 -15.11 -12.20
N VAL A 282 -3.61 -15.70 -12.55
CA VAL A 282 -4.89 -15.39 -11.90
C VAL A 282 -4.84 -15.71 -10.40
N ILE A 283 -4.37 -16.90 -10.02
CA ILE A 283 -4.27 -17.31 -8.60
C ILE A 283 -3.36 -16.36 -7.81
N MET A 284 -2.20 -16.00 -8.37
CA MET A 284 -1.25 -15.10 -7.73
C MET A 284 -1.78 -13.67 -7.59
N LEU A 285 -2.69 -13.23 -8.48
CA LEU A 285 -3.31 -11.90 -8.42
C LEU A 285 -4.46 -11.81 -7.41
N ILE A 286 -5.23 -12.88 -7.20
CA ILE A 286 -6.43 -12.86 -6.33
C ILE A 286 -6.08 -12.38 -4.90
N VAL A 287 -4.99 -12.89 -4.32
CA VAL A 287 -4.66 -12.60 -2.91
C VAL A 287 -4.21 -11.14 -2.71
N PRO A 288 -3.24 -10.59 -3.48
CA PRO A 288 -2.88 -9.18 -3.37
C PRO A 288 -4.04 -8.22 -3.68
N ILE A 289 -4.89 -8.53 -4.67
CA ILE A 289 -6.07 -7.71 -4.99
C ILE A 289 -7.05 -7.70 -3.82
N THR A 290 -7.28 -8.85 -3.19
CA THR A 290 -8.15 -8.95 -2.01
C THR A 290 -7.61 -8.11 -0.86
N VAL A 291 -6.30 -8.21 -0.56
CA VAL A 291 -5.64 -7.38 0.46
C VAL A 291 -5.73 -5.90 0.13
N PHE A 292 -5.57 -5.54 -1.15
CA PHE A 292 -5.72 -4.16 -1.63
C PHE A 292 -7.13 -3.64 -1.39
N ILE A 293 -8.18 -4.35 -1.83
CA ILE A 293 -9.59 -3.94 -1.67
C ILE A 293 -9.94 -3.77 -0.19
N LEU A 294 -9.55 -4.74 0.66
CA LEU A 294 -9.81 -4.67 2.11
C LEU A 294 -9.09 -3.49 2.78
N SER A 295 -7.89 -3.14 2.30
CA SER A 295 -7.09 -2.04 2.84
C SER A 295 -7.55 -0.68 2.31
N GLN A 296 -7.90 -0.58 1.02
CA GLN A 296 -8.31 0.65 0.35
C GLN A 296 -9.54 1.26 1.00
N THR A 297 -10.57 0.46 1.29
CA THR A 297 -11.79 0.93 1.97
C THR A 297 -11.44 1.68 3.26
N ARG A 298 -10.50 1.16 4.04
CA ARG A 298 -10.06 1.76 5.32
C ARG A 298 -9.20 3.02 5.14
N ILE A 299 -8.52 3.18 4.00
CA ILE A 299 -7.73 4.38 3.66
C ILE A 299 -8.66 5.52 3.26
N ILE A 300 -9.69 5.24 2.45
CA ILE A 300 -10.63 6.27 1.99
C ILE A 300 -11.40 6.89 3.16
N ASP A 301 -11.87 6.05 4.10
CA ASP A 301 -12.59 6.53 5.30
C ASP A 301 -11.75 7.52 6.12
N THR A 302 -10.44 7.29 6.22
CA THR A 302 -9.54 8.14 7.01
C THR A 302 -9.14 9.42 6.30
N MET A 303 -8.97 9.40 4.97
CA MET A 303 -8.69 10.62 4.18
C MET A 303 -9.91 11.54 4.08
N ALA A 304 -11.12 10.98 4.02
CA ALA A 304 -12.37 11.76 4.00
C ALA A 304 -12.56 12.59 5.27
N HIS A 305 -12.12 12.09 6.43
CA HIS A 305 -12.20 12.81 7.70
C HIS A 305 -11.08 13.85 7.89
N SER A 306 -9.87 13.66 7.32
CA SER A 306 -8.77 14.63 7.43
C SER A 306 -8.91 15.84 6.50
N GLY A 307 -9.67 15.72 5.41
CA GLY A 307 -9.98 16.79 4.46
C GLY A 307 -11.09 17.75 4.90
N LEU A 308 -11.80 17.46 6.00
CA LEU A 308 -12.79 18.36 6.60
C LEU A 308 -12.07 19.39 7.49
N LYS A 309 -11.42 20.37 6.86
CA LYS A 309 -11.09 21.66 7.47
C LYS A 309 -12.04 22.74 6.95
#